data_AF-A0A4V1ZCY2-F1
#
_entry.id   AF-A0A4V1ZCY2-F1
#
_cell.length_a   1.000
_cell.length_b   1.000
_cell.length_c   1.000
_cell.angle_alpha   90.00
_cell.angle_beta   90.00
_cell.angle_gamma   90.00
#
_symmetry.space_group_name_H-M   'P 1'
#
loop_
_entity.id
_entity.type
_entity.pdbx_description
1 polymer ?
#
loop_
_entity_poly.entity_id
_entity_poly.type
_entity_poly.pdbx_seq_one_letter_code
_entity_poly.pdbx_strand_id
1 'polypeptide(L)'
;MTKTDKSKHNICIAAIKRHTMKPYDFKWTKFYESNAEFPYTALPLQLAENELFICSTMIDADNYSILTTRRIITTEKGETNAGSIEGAAHETYGDFKGLRDKKPFTFGQILLYNGTNFKYFIETGKASMVMIHGIRTLIGTQQMTNTQMENLPKIWNKKSEQS
;
A
#
# COMPACT_ATOMS: atom_id res chain seq x y z
N MET A 1 23.32 5.06 3.74
CA MET A 1 22.40 6.23 3.74
C MET A 1 20.98 5.70 3.64
N THR A 2 20.13 5.98 4.63
CA THR A 2 18.75 5.48 4.73
C THR A 2 17.87 6.08 3.63
N LYS A 3 16.93 5.29 3.09
CA LYS A 3 16.00 5.72 2.03
C LYS A 3 14.99 6.73 2.57
N THR A 4 14.80 7.85 1.87
CA THR A 4 13.82 8.86 2.26
C THR A 4 12.40 8.39 2.02
N ASP A 5 11.45 8.82 2.86
CA ASP A 5 10.02 8.52 2.69
C ASP A 5 9.50 9.00 1.33
N LYS A 6 9.94 10.18 0.86
CA LYS A 6 9.58 10.70 -0.46
C LYS A 6 9.99 9.75 -1.61
N SER A 7 11.18 9.16 -1.53
CA SER A 7 11.65 8.22 -2.56
C SER A 7 10.83 6.92 -2.53
N LYS A 8 10.57 6.36 -1.34
CA LYS A 8 9.70 5.19 -1.14
C LYS A 8 8.27 5.44 -1.66
N HIS A 9 7.72 6.61 -1.37
CA HIS A 9 6.40 7.02 -1.80
C HIS A 9 6.31 7.07 -3.33
N ASN A 10 7.20 7.83 -3.99
CA ASN A 10 7.21 7.99 -5.44
C ASN A 10 7.28 6.66 -6.20
N ILE A 11 8.15 5.73 -5.74
CA ILE A 11 8.28 4.42 -6.39
C ILE A 11 7.06 3.53 -6.18
N CYS A 12 6.42 3.58 -5.01
CA CYS A 12 5.17 2.88 -4.76
C CYS A 12 4.03 3.42 -5.63
N ILE A 13 3.87 4.75 -5.72
CA ILE A 13 2.84 5.36 -6.57
C ILE A 13 3.05 5.01 -8.04
N ALA A 14 4.30 5.08 -8.54
CA ALA A 14 4.62 4.69 -9.91
C ALA A 14 4.31 3.20 -10.17
N ALA A 15 4.65 2.31 -9.22
CA ALA A 15 4.34 0.90 -9.33
C ALA A 15 2.84 0.63 -9.34
N ILE A 16 2.06 1.27 -8.45
CA ILE A 16 0.60 1.15 -8.40
C ILE A 16 -0.01 1.60 -9.72
N LYS A 17 0.32 2.80 -10.20
CA LYS A 17 -0.22 3.35 -11.46
C LYS A 17 0.05 2.45 -12.67
N ARG A 18 1.22 1.78 -12.71
CA ARG A 18 1.60 0.87 -13.80
C ARG A 18 0.80 -0.43 -13.81
N HIS A 19 0.45 -0.96 -12.64
CA HIS A 19 -0.22 -2.26 -12.52
C HIS A 19 -1.74 -2.14 -12.34
N THR A 20 -2.22 -0.91 -12.13
CA THR A 20 -3.63 -0.60 -11.96
C THR A 20 -4.17 0.04 -13.24
N MET A 21 -5.32 -0.43 -13.72
CA MET A 21 -5.98 0.14 -14.91
C MET A 21 -6.82 1.36 -14.54
N LYS A 22 -6.81 2.38 -15.41
CA LYS A 22 -7.73 3.53 -15.32
C LYS A 22 -9.16 3.13 -15.75
N PRO A 23 -10.20 3.83 -15.29
CA PRO A 23 -10.18 4.85 -14.23
C PRO A 23 -9.85 4.25 -12.85
N TYR A 24 -9.36 5.09 -11.93
CA TYR A 24 -9.01 4.70 -10.55
C TYR A 24 -10.19 4.93 -9.59
N ASP A 25 -11.39 4.52 -10.01
CA ASP A 25 -12.67 4.73 -9.34
C ASP A 25 -13.10 3.49 -8.54
N PHE A 26 -12.22 3.01 -7.67
CA PHE A 26 -12.51 1.85 -6.81
C PHE A 26 -13.46 2.22 -5.67
N LYS A 27 -14.17 1.22 -5.14
CA LYS A 27 -15.22 1.44 -4.15
C LYS A 27 -14.65 1.88 -2.80
N TRP A 28 -13.58 1.21 -2.36
CA TRP A 28 -12.99 1.38 -1.02
C TRP A 28 -11.52 1.75 -1.07
N THR A 29 -10.86 1.43 -2.18
CA THR A 29 -9.42 1.51 -2.29
C THR A 29 -8.96 2.78 -2.98
N LYS A 30 -7.97 3.45 -2.39
CA LYS A 30 -7.38 4.68 -2.95
C LYS A 30 -5.87 4.66 -2.75
N PHE A 31 -5.14 5.30 -3.65
CA PHE A 31 -3.74 5.65 -3.45
C PHE A 31 -3.58 7.16 -3.53
N TYR A 32 -2.50 7.68 -2.96
CA TYR A 32 -2.37 9.10 -2.66
C TYR A 32 -1.07 9.65 -3.26
N GLU A 33 -1.16 10.64 -4.15
CA GLU A 33 0.05 11.29 -4.69
C GLU A 33 0.64 12.29 -3.68
N SER A 34 -0.14 12.67 -2.67
CA SER A 34 0.29 13.50 -1.55
C SER A 34 -0.57 13.24 -0.29
N ASN A 35 -0.06 13.60 0.88
CA ASN A 35 -0.83 13.49 2.13
C ASN A 35 -2.09 14.36 2.14
N ALA A 36 -2.12 15.45 1.37
CA ALA A 36 -3.27 16.35 1.28
C ALA A 36 -4.50 15.67 0.63
N GLU A 37 -4.31 14.59 -0.11
CA GLU A 37 -5.39 13.82 -0.74
C GLU A 37 -6.06 12.80 0.19
N PHE A 38 -5.52 12.60 1.39
CA PHE A 38 -6.04 11.68 2.38
C PHE A 38 -7.30 12.27 3.04
N PRO A 39 -8.50 11.72 2.79
CA PRO A 39 -9.75 12.40 3.15
C PRO A 39 -10.20 12.13 4.60
N TYR A 40 -9.55 11.22 5.32
CA TYR A 40 -10.03 10.73 6.63
C TYR A 40 -9.34 11.44 7.80
N THR A 41 -9.54 12.76 7.89
CA THR A 41 -8.95 13.61 8.93
C THR A 41 -9.44 13.28 10.36
N ALA A 42 -10.58 12.59 10.47
CA ALA A 42 -11.16 12.19 11.76
C ALA A 42 -10.52 10.93 12.37
N LEU A 43 -9.71 10.17 11.62
CA LEU A 43 -9.01 9.01 12.18
C LEU A 43 -7.89 9.50 13.13
N PRO A 44 -7.69 8.85 14.29
CA PRO A 44 -6.65 9.21 15.25
C PRO A 44 -5.25 8.75 14.78
N LEU A 45 -4.84 9.21 13.59
CA LEU A 45 -3.57 8.83 12.96
C LEU A 45 -2.55 9.96 13.14
N GLN A 46 -1.59 9.73 14.03
CA GLN A 46 -0.42 10.60 14.14
C GLN A 46 0.69 10.07 13.25
N LEU A 47 0.93 10.74 12.12
CA LEU A 47 2.07 10.45 11.26
C LEU A 47 3.36 11.00 11.87
N ALA A 48 4.45 10.25 11.73
CA ALA A 48 5.77 10.79 12.04
C ALA A 48 6.17 11.86 11.03
N GLU A 49 7.14 12.70 11.39
CA GLU A 49 7.66 13.73 10.50
C GLU A 49 8.15 13.11 9.18
N ASN A 50 7.64 13.62 8.06
CA ASN A 50 7.88 13.16 6.68
C ASN A 50 7.28 11.80 6.30
N GLU A 51 6.52 11.12 7.18
CA GLU A 51 5.78 9.91 6.80
C GLU A 51 4.68 10.25 5.78
N LEU A 52 4.56 9.45 4.72
CA LEU A 52 3.61 9.70 3.64
C LEU A 52 2.61 8.55 3.50
N PHE A 53 1.35 8.87 3.26
CA PHE A 53 0.33 7.91 2.86
C PHE A 53 0.63 7.40 1.45
N ILE A 54 0.55 6.09 1.25
CA ILE A 54 0.70 5.46 -0.06
C ILE A 54 -0.66 5.06 -0.60
N CYS A 55 -1.38 4.22 0.15
CA CYS A 55 -2.71 3.74 -0.23
C CYS A 55 -3.50 3.24 0.98
N SER A 56 -4.79 3.03 0.77
CA SER A 56 -5.70 2.47 1.77
C SER A 56 -6.80 1.63 1.13
N THR A 57 -7.38 0.73 1.90
CA THR A 57 -8.70 0.12 1.65
C THR A 57 -9.59 0.44 2.84
N MET A 58 -10.67 1.19 2.61
CA MET A 58 -11.58 1.70 3.65
C MET A 58 -12.98 1.12 3.43
N ILE A 59 -13.33 0.06 4.15
CA ILE A 59 -14.63 -0.62 4.00
C ILE A 59 -15.70 0.18 4.76
N ASP A 60 -15.40 0.54 6.00
CA ASP A 60 -16.17 1.41 6.89
C ASP A 60 -15.25 1.99 8.00
N ALA A 61 -15.84 2.63 9.01
CA ALA A 61 -15.10 3.27 10.10
C ALA A 61 -14.38 2.28 11.03
N ASP A 62 -14.83 1.03 11.09
CA ASP A 62 -14.31 -0.02 11.97
C ASP A 62 -13.47 -1.06 11.21
N ASN A 63 -13.44 -0.98 9.88
CA ASN A 63 -12.78 -1.95 9.00
C ASN A 63 -11.99 -1.25 7.89
N TYR A 64 -10.69 -1.07 8.11
CA TYR A 64 -9.81 -0.45 7.11
C TYR A 64 -8.36 -0.91 7.21
N SER A 65 -7.60 -0.65 6.14
CA SER A 65 -6.14 -0.76 6.14
C SER A 65 -5.52 0.43 5.42
N ILE A 66 -4.44 0.95 5.99
CA ILE A 66 -3.71 2.11 5.48
C ILE A 66 -2.23 1.74 5.43
N LEU A 67 -1.63 1.91 4.26
CA LEU A 67 -0.19 1.77 4.05
C LEU A 67 0.44 3.16 3.98
N THR A 68 1.47 3.36 4.81
CA THR A 68 2.36 4.51 4.73
C THR A 68 3.75 4.08 4.28
N THR A 69 4.66 5.04 4.09
CA THR A 69 6.07 4.77 3.77
C THR A 69 6.85 4.05 4.88
N ARG A 70 6.27 3.94 6.09
CA ARG A 70 6.93 3.34 7.26
C ARG A 70 6.20 2.16 7.86
N ARG A 71 4.87 2.15 7.82
CA ARG A 71 4.06 1.14 8.50
C ARG A 71 2.80 0.82 7.72
N ILE A 72 2.20 -0.28 8.11
CA ILE A 72 0.84 -0.62 7.78
C ILE A 72 -0.01 -0.55 9.04
N ILE A 73 -1.22 -0.02 8.91
CA ILE A 73 -2.20 0.13 9.98
C ILE A 73 -3.45 -0.58 9.52
N THR A 74 -4.00 -1.44 10.36
CA THR A 74 -5.23 -2.17 10.07
C THR A 74 -6.14 -2.11 11.26
N THR A 75 -7.38 -1.70 11.02
CA THR A 75 -8.45 -1.71 12.01
C THR A 75 -9.47 -2.74 11.56
N GLU A 76 -9.70 -3.75 12.37
CA GLU A 76 -10.68 -4.82 12.12
C GLU A 76 -11.66 -4.84 13.30
N LYS A 77 -12.96 -4.65 13.02
CA LYS A 77 -14.02 -4.57 14.05
C LYS A 77 -13.71 -3.53 15.15
N GLY A 78 -13.12 -2.40 14.76
CA GLY A 78 -12.73 -1.31 15.66
C GLY A 78 -11.39 -1.50 16.37
N GLU A 79 -10.78 -2.70 16.29
CA GLU A 79 -9.48 -2.96 16.91
C GLU A 79 -8.34 -2.58 15.95
N THR A 80 -7.57 -1.56 16.33
CA THR A 80 -6.48 -1.03 15.51
C THR A 80 -5.15 -1.65 15.87
N ASN A 81 -4.47 -2.20 14.87
CA ASN A 81 -3.10 -2.68 14.97
C ASN A 81 -2.21 -1.96 13.96
N ALA A 82 -0.93 -1.79 14.28
CA ALA A 82 0.06 -1.21 13.38
C ALA A 82 1.35 -2.03 13.39
N GLY A 83 1.95 -2.20 12.21
CA GLY A 83 3.19 -2.93 12.01
C GLY A 83 4.19 -2.13 11.19
N SER A 84 5.45 -2.06 11.65
CA SER A 84 6.53 -1.49 10.84
C SER A 84 6.74 -2.31 9.58
N ILE A 85 6.85 -1.66 8.43
CA ILE A 85 7.19 -2.34 7.18
C ILE A 85 8.68 -2.65 7.13
N GLU A 86 9.53 -1.98 7.91
CA GLU A 86 10.97 -2.25 7.95
C GLU A 86 11.26 -3.69 8.37
N GLY A 87 12.03 -4.41 7.54
CA GLY A 87 12.33 -5.82 7.74
C GLY A 87 11.16 -6.78 7.48
N ALA A 88 10.00 -6.28 7.05
CA ALA A 88 8.86 -7.12 6.72
C ALA A 88 9.09 -7.92 5.43
N ALA A 89 8.54 -9.12 5.39
CA ALA A 89 8.54 -10.00 4.23
C ALA A 89 7.11 -10.28 3.75
N HIS A 90 6.95 -10.49 2.46
CA HIS A 90 5.66 -10.87 1.90
C HIS A 90 5.36 -12.35 2.22
N GLU A 91 4.14 -12.64 2.69
CA GLU A 91 3.64 -14.02 2.80
C GLU A 91 2.63 -14.35 1.70
N THR A 92 1.45 -13.71 1.73
CA THR A 92 0.36 -14.00 0.79
C THR A 92 -0.43 -12.76 0.44
N TYR A 93 -0.89 -12.69 -0.81
CA TYR A 93 -1.80 -11.64 -1.27
C TYR A 93 -3.26 -11.91 -0.89
N GLY A 94 -3.55 -13.03 -0.22
CA GLY A 94 -4.89 -13.47 0.14
C GLY A 94 -5.43 -14.57 -0.76
N ASP A 95 -6.54 -15.17 -0.34
CA ASP A 95 -7.23 -16.18 -1.14
C ASP A 95 -8.19 -15.49 -2.12
N PHE A 96 -7.85 -15.51 -3.41
CA PHE A 96 -8.69 -14.98 -4.49
C PHE A 96 -9.51 -16.07 -5.19
N LYS A 97 -9.36 -17.34 -4.80
CA LYS A 97 -10.00 -18.48 -5.47
C LYS A 97 -11.51 -18.45 -5.21
N GLY A 98 -12.31 -18.41 -6.29
CA GLY A 98 -13.79 -18.40 -6.19
C GLY A 98 -14.40 -17.07 -5.74
N LEU A 99 -13.59 -16.00 -5.62
CA LEU A 99 -14.05 -14.67 -5.15
C LEU A 99 -14.65 -13.78 -6.25
N ARG A 100 -14.68 -14.23 -7.50
CA ARG A 100 -14.97 -13.39 -8.68
C ARG A 100 -16.26 -12.56 -8.54
N ASP A 101 -17.24 -13.02 -7.75
CA ASP A 101 -18.50 -12.30 -7.53
C ASP A 101 -19.07 -12.38 -6.08
N LYS A 102 -18.38 -12.98 -5.10
CA LYS A 102 -19.00 -13.31 -3.78
C LYS A 102 -18.45 -12.57 -2.56
N LYS A 103 -17.20 -12.11 -2.58
CA LYS A 103 -16.66 -11.33 -1.46
C LYS A 103 -16.00 -10.07 -1.99
N PRO A 104 -16.47 -8.87 -1.59
CA PRO A 104 -15.95 -7.63 -2.13
C PRO A 104 -14.54 -7.31 -1.60
N PHE A 105 -14.09 -7.94 -0.51
CA PHE A 105 -12.73 -7.84 0.01
C PHE A 105 -12.16 -9.21 0.44
N THR A 106 -10.84 -9.26 0.59
CA THR A 106 -10.07 -10.38 1.17
C THR A 106 -8.97 -9.82 2.08
N PHE A 107 -8.21 -10.71 2.73
CA PHE A 107 -7.06 -10.33 3.56
C PHE A 107 -5.76 -10.77 2.90
N GLY A 108 -4.83 -9.83 2.74
CA GLY A 108 -3.42 -10.16 2.52
C GLY A 108 -2.69 -10.32 3.85
N GLN A 109 -1.48 -10.88 3.79
CA GLN A 109 -0.63 -11.08 4.96
C GLN A 109 0.84 -10.78 4.64
N ILE A 110 1.50 -10.11 5.59
CA ILE A 110 2.95 -9.94 5.63
C ILE A 110 3.50 -10.48 6.94
N LEU A 111 4.74 -10.96 6.91
CA LEU A 111 5.49 -11.32 8.10
C LEU A 111 6.29 -10.09 8.53
N LEU A 112 5.98 -9.53 9.69
CA LEU A 112 6.76 -8.42 10.27
C LEU A 112 8.12 -8.92 10.76
N TYR A 113 9.07 -8.00 10.94
CA TYR A 113 10.42 -8.33 11.42
C TYR A 113 10.43 -9.09 12.75
N ASN A 114 9.46 -8.83 13.63
CA ASN A 114 9.31 -9.51 14.92
C ASN A 114 8.69 -10.93 14.81
N GLY A 115 8.49 -11.45 13.59
CA GLY A 115 7.87 -12.75 13.35
C GLY A 115 6.34 -12.76 13.40
N THR A 116 5.68 -11.61 13.56
CA THR A 116 4.22 -11.53 13.61
C THR A 116 3.62 -11.52 12.21
N ASN A 117 2.63 -12.38 11.96
CA ASN A 117 1.81 -12.32 10.75
C ASN A 117 0.79 -11.19 10.85
N PHE A 118 1.00 -10.14 10.07
CA PHE A 118 0.16 -8.95 10.03
C PHE A 118 -0.80 -9.02 8.85
N LYS A 119 -2.10 -8.90 9.13
CA LYS A 119 -3.17 -8.97 8.13
C LYS A 119 -3.58 -7.58 7.70
N TYR A 120 -4.01 -7.44 6.45
CA TYR A 120 -4.54 -6.18 5.92
C TYR A 120 -5.63 -6.42 4.88
N PHE A 121 -6.56 -5.47 4.76
CA PHE A 121 -7.66 -5.54 3.82
C PHE A 121 -7.20 -5.28 2.38
N ILE A 122 -7.81 -6.01 1.46
CA ILE A 122 -7.65 -5.84 0.01
C ILE A 122 -9.04 -5.87 -0.61
N GLU A 123 -9.42 -4.80 -1.31
CA GLU A 123 -10.59 -4.83 -2.19
C GLU A 123 -10.33 -5.77 -3.38
N THR A 124 -11.28 -6.65 -3.66
CA THR A 124 -11.12 -7.65 -4.74
C THR A 124 -11.24 -7.03 -6.14
N GLY A 125 -10.95 -7.81 -7.17
CA GLY A 125 -10.99 -7.33 -8.56
C GLY A 125 -9.80 -6.43 -8.89
N LYS A 126 -10.01 -5.42 -9.76
CA LYS A 126 -8.94 -4.53 -10.24
C LYS A 126 -8.31 -3.68 -9.13
N ALA A 127 -9.09 -3.34 -8.10
CA ALA A 127 -8.66 -2.55 -6.95
C ALA A 127 -7.54 -3.25 -6.15
N SER A 128 -7.51 -4.59 -6.16
CA SER A 128 -6.53 -5.39 -5.41
C SER A 128 -5.09 -5.03 -5.74
N MET A 129 -4.82 -4.60 -6.97
CA MET A 129 -3.50 -4.20 -7.45
C MET A 129 -2.91 -3.05 -6.63
N VAL A 130 -3.73 -2.17 -6.06
CA VAL A 130 -3.26 -1.01 -5.30
C VAL A 130 -2.56 -1.44 -4.01
N MET A 131 -3.22 -2.25 -3.17
CA MET A 131 -2.62 -2.73 -1.92
C MET A 131 -1.50 -3.73 -2.18
N ILE A 132 -1.69 -4.65 -3.14
CA ILE A 132 -0.68 -5.66 -3.53
C ILE A 132 0.62 -4.98 -3.98
N HIS A 133 0.55 -4.06 -4.94
CA HIS A 133 1.75 -3.40 -5.45
C HIS A 133 2.29 -2.33 -4.52
N GLY A 134 1.47 -1.69 -3.70
CA GLY A 134 1.94 -0.79 -2.64
C GLY A 134 2.86 -1.51 -1.66
N ILE A 135 2.37 -2.61 -1.06
CA ILE A 135 3.12 -3.40 -0.07
C ILE A 135 4.33 -4.08 -0.71
N ARG A 136 4.13 -4.79 -1.83
CA ARG A 136 5.22 -5.52 -2.51
C ARG A 136 6.35 -4.58 -2.90
N THR A 137 6.02 -3.42 -3.47
CA THR A 137 7.04 -2.43 -3.86
C THR A 137 7.74 -1.90 -2.62
N LEU A 138 7.00 -1.52 -1.58
CA LEU A 138 7.61 -0.95 -0.38
C LEU A 138 8.55 -1.96 0.32
N ILE A 139 8.17 -3.23 0.42
CA ILE A 139 9.06 -4.28 0.93
C ILE A 139 10.27 -4.46 0.02
N GLY A 140 10.06 -4.61 -1.29
CA GLY A 140 11.14 -4.81 -2.27
C GLY A 140 12.14 -3.65 -2.31
N THR A 141 11.68 -2.42 -2.05
CA THR A 141 12.56 -1.25 -2.00
C THR A 141 13.60 -1.34 -0.91
N GLN A 142 13.36 -2.08 0.17
CA GLN A 142 14.32 -2.24 1.26
C GLN A 142 15.62 -2.92 0.79
N GLN A 143 15.54 -3.71 -0.27
CA GLN A 143 16.68 -4.42 -0.88
C GLN A 143 17.42 -3.61 -1.95
N MET A 144 16.89 -2.44 -2.38
CA MET A 144 17.46 -1.62 -3.45
C MET A 144 18.47 -0.57 -2.95
N THR A 145 19.30 -0.01 -3.83
CA THR A 145 20.13 1.17 -3.51
C THR A 145 19.35 2.49 -3.72
N ASN A 146 19.79 3.59 -3.09
CA ASN A 146 19.12 4.90 -3.22
C ASN A 146 19.11 5.40 -4.68
N THR A 147 20.23 5.28 -5.39
CA THR A 147 20.35 5.67 -6.80
C THR A 147 19.39 4.90 -7.71
N GLN A 148 19.14 3.63 -7.42
CA GLN A 148 18.13 2.84 -8.14
C GLN A 148 16.73 3.38 -7.85
N MET A 149 16.40 3.69 -6.60
CA MET A 149 15.07 4.18 -6.23
C MET A 149 14.70 5.54 -6.84
N GLU A 150 15.64 6.46 -6.96
CA GLU A 150 15.37 7.79 -7.52
C GLU A 150 15.18 7.76 -9.05
N ASN A 151 15.85 6.83 -9.72
CA ASN A 151 15.81 6.72 -11.18
C ASN A 151 14.68 5.80 -11.67
N LEU A 152 14.30 4.77 -10.92
CA LEU A 152 13.28 3.79 -11.32
C LEU A 152 11.91 4.43 -11.65
N PRO A 153 11.34 5.34 -10.84
CA PRO A 153 10.07 6.00 -11.17
C PRO A 153 10.15 6.79 -12.48
N LYS A 154 11.26 7.52 -12.70
CA LYS A 154 11.48 8.31 -13.93
C LYS A 154 11.54 7.41 -15.17
N ILE A 155 12.26 6.30 -15.08
CA ILE A 155 12.39 5.32 -16.17
C ILE A 155 11.04 4.66 -16.45
N TRP A 156 10.29 4.32 -15.40
CA TRP A 156 8.98 3.66 -15.55
C TRP A 156 7.93 4.58 -16.14
N ASN A 157 7.84 5.83 -15.67
CA ASN A 157 6.90 6.81 -16.21
C ASN A 157 7.15 7.09 -17.70
N LYS A 158 8.42 7.21 -18.11
CA LYS A 158 8.80 7.39 -19.52
C LYS A 158 8.38 6.22 -20.41
N LYS A 159 8.40 4.99 -19.91
CA LYS A 159 7.96 3.80 -20.67
C LYS A 159 6.45 3.70 -20.79
N SER A 160 5.69 4.08 -19.75
CA SER A 160 4.23 4.04 -19.78
C SER A 160 3.60 5.10 -20.69
N GLU A 161 4.31 6.19 -21.00
CA GLU A 161 3.85 7.23 -21.94
C GLU A 161 4.09 6.86 -23.41
N GLN A 162 4.90 5.82 -23.67
CA GLN A 162 5.26 5.36 -25.02
C GLN A 162 4.49 4.09 -25.44
N SER A 163 3.59 3.58 -24.60
CA SER A 163 2.77 2.37 -24.82
C SER A 163 1.30 2.74 -24.94
#